data_AF-A0A538PW90-F1
#
_entry.id   AF-A0A538PW90-F1
#
_cell.length_a   1.000
_cell.length_b   1.000
_cell.length_c   1.000
_cell.angle_alpha   90.00
_cell.angle_beta   90.00
_cell.angle_gamma   90.00
#
_symmetry.space_group_name_H-M   'P 1'
#
loop_
_entity.id
_entity.type
_entity.pdbx_description
1 polymer ?
#
loop_
_entity_poly.entity_id
_entity_poly.type
_entity_poly.pdbx_seq_one_letter_code
_entity_poly.pdbx_strand_id
1 'polypeptide(L)'
;MVVPPAEPGSRTARRGRAGSGALARGLGSKASRGTHVLTIAHRFEIGHPSSGPFSAVNTSGWDTATWPQGASFVSGEGSNLRVAVYAAHATRVLLEIYASATGASAQYDYAMARGADGIWRAELASVPAKTLYAFRAWGPNWPFAASWTPGSPDGFVTDVDASGNRYNPNKVLADPYAHERTHDKTSPALLAAGLDGGIYGTGGATYHGAAQRLFDTGPWAPKAVALADATSTGTRPAIAARDAVV
;
A
#
# COMPACT_ATOMS: atom_id res chain seq x y z
N MET A 1 64.82 13.33 -20.79
CA MET A 1 65.20 11.93 -20.48
C MET A 1 63.91 11.12 -20.56
N VAL A 2 63.45 10.69 -21.75
CA VAL A 2 63.87 9.50 -22.53
C VAL A 2 63.51 8.21 -21.74
N VAL A 3 62.30 7.62 -21.90
CA VAL A 3 61.90 6.49 -22.82
C VAL A 3 62.28 5.11 -22.21
N PRO A 4 61.55 3.98 -22.40
CA PRO A 4 60.10 3.64 -22.38
C PRO A 4 59.89 2.24 -21.67
N PRO A 5 58.81 1.45 -21.90
CA PRO A 5 58.56 0.16 -21.23
C PRO A 5 59.00 -1.08 -22.06
N ALA A 6 59.01 -2.26 -21.43
CA ALA A 6 59.31 -3.55 -22.05
C ALA A 6 58.19 -4.60 -21.83
N GLU A 7 57.58 -5.05 -22.92
CA GLU A 7 57.17 -6.46 -23.17
C GLU A 7 58.38 -7.20 -23.81
N PRO A 8 58.42 -8.53 -24.14
CA PRO A 8 57.33 -9.50 -24.38
C PRO A 8 57.61 -10.99 -24.04
N GLY A 9 56.69 -11.89 -24.44
CA GLY A 9 57.03 -13.23 -24.97
C GLY A 9 56.42 -14.43 -24.22
N SER A 10 55.30 -15.03 -24.68
CA SER A 10 55.16 -16.04 -25.75
C SER A 10 55.41 -17.50 -25.32
N ARG A 11 54.42 -18.40 -25.48
CA ARG A 11 54.45 -19.59 -26.37
C ARG A 11 53.46 -20.73 -25.98
N THR A 12 52.52 -20.98 -26.89
CA THR A 12 52.15 -22.27 -27.55
C THR A 12 52.00 -23.59 -26.76
N ALA A 13 50.83 -24.26 -26.92
CA ALA A 13 50.64 -25.57 -27.61
C ALA A 13 49.26 -26.17 -27.23
N ARG A 14 48.31 -26.43 -28.13
CA ARG A 14 48.13 -27.52 -29.13
C ARG A 14 47.50 -28.84 -28.59
N ARG A 15 46.21 -29.02 -28.92
CA ARG A 15 45.43 -30.23 -29.36
C ARG A 15 45.64 -31.63 -28.74
N GLY A 16 44.50 -32.29 -28.43
CA GLY A 16 44.24 -33.75 -28.51
C GLY A 16 42.87 -34.09 -27.89
N ARG A 17 41.78 -34.31 -28.65
CA ARG A 17 41.28 -35.51 -29.40
C ARG A 17 40.57 -36.59 -28.54
N ALA A 18 39.24 -36.61 -28.70
CA ALA A 18 38.25 -37.71 -28.80
C ALA A 18 38.44 -39.06 -28.07
N GLY A 19 37.46 -39.37 -27.19
CA GLY A 19 36.36 -40.34 -27.42
C GLY A 19 36.60 -41.85 -27.23
N SER A 20 35.83 -42.50 -26.35
CA SER A 20 35.18 -43.82 -26.58
C SER A 20 34.34 -44.28 -25.37
N GLY A 21 33.25 -45.03 -25.61
CA GLY A 21 32.73 -46.02 -24.65
C GLY A 21 31.25 -45.96 -24.26
N ALA A 22 30.43 -46.83 -24.88
CA ALA A 22 29.03 -47.16 -24.55
C ALA A 22 28.89 -47.83 -23.16
N LEU A 23 27.76 -48.03 -22.45
CA LEU A 23 26.38 -48.45 -22.69
C LEU A 23 25.65 -48.37 -21.31
N ALA A 24 24.35 -48.04 -21.24
CA ALA A 24 23.34 -48.77 -20.42
C ALA A 24 21.99 -48.04 -20.40
N ARG A 25 20.93 -48.86 -20.41
CA ARG A 25 19.51 -48.51 -20.55
C ARG A 25 18.95 -47.92 -19.26
N GLY A 26 18.05 -46.93 -19.40
CA GLY A 26 17.19 -46.45 -18.33
C GLY A 26 15.88 -45.93 -18.91
N LEU A 27 14.83 -46.74 -18.85
CA LEU A 27 13.44 -46.32 -19.01
C LEU A 27 13.10 -45.36 -17.88
N GLY A 28 12.61 -44.16 -18.18
CA GLY A 28 12.21 -43.20 -17.16
C GLY A 28 11.47 -42.01 -17.75
N SER A 29 10.14 -42.09 -17.69
CA SER A 29 9.17 -40.99 -17.66
C SER A 29 9.44 -39.74 -18.51
N LYS A 30 8.67 -39.58 -19.59
CA LYS A 30 8.42 -38.25 -20.17
C LYS A 30 7.75 -37.40 -19.10
N ALA A 31 8.54 -36.61 -18.38
CA ALA A 31 8.03 -35.47 -17.63
C ALA A 31 7.40 -34.52 -18.67
N SER A 32 6.08 -34.57 -18.78
CA SER A 32 5.30 -33.50 -19.37
C SER A 32 5.69 -32.24 -18.62
N ARG A 33 6.49 -31.37 -19.26
CA ARG A 33 6.69 -30.01 -18.79
C ARG A 33 5.35 -29.31 -19.00
N GLY A 34 4.45 -29.52 -18.05
CA GLY A 34 3.32 -28.64 -17.85
C GLY A 34 3.91 -27.27 -17.60
N THR A 35 3.80 -26.41 -18.60
CA THR A 35 3.99 -24.97 -18.42
C THR A 35 2.95 -24.57 -17.39
N HIS A 36 3.36 -24.52 -16.11
CA HIS A 36 2.63 -23.80 -15.10
C HIS A 36 2.73 -22.34 -15.54
N VAL A 37 1.74 -21.90 -16.32
CA VAL A 37 1.44 -20.49 -16.49
C VAL A 37 0.96 -20.05 -15.11
N LEU A 38 1.90 -19.74 -14.23
CA LEU A 38 1.64 -18.99 -13.02
C LEU A 38 1.18 -17.63 -13.52
N THR A 39 -0.14 -17.48 -13.66
CA THR A 39 -0.76 -16.19 -13.96
C THR A 39 -0.54 -15.37 -12.70
N ILE A 40 0.62 -14.70 -12.59
CA ILE A 40 0.92 -13.78 -11.50
C ILE A 40 0.01 -12.57 -11.70
N ALA A 41 -1.21 -12.69 -11.20
CA ALA A 41 -2.11 -11.58 -10.96
C ALA A 41 -1.71 -10.90 -9.65
N HIS A 42 -0.46 -10.46 -9.50
CA HIS A 42 -0.04 -9.74 -8.30
C HIS A 42 0.51 -8.39 -8.70
N ARG A 43 -0.37 -7.40 -8.68
CA ARG A 43 0.04 -6.02 -8.67
C ARG A 43 -0.72 -5.38 -7.50
N PHE A 44 0.04 -4.89 -6.51
CA PHE A 44 -0.36 -4.40 -5.19
C PHE A 44 -0.93 -5.44 -4.21
N GLU A 45 -0.01 -5.98 -3.41
CA GLU A 45 -0.09 -6.72 -2.14
C GLU A 45 1.38 -6.87 -1.65
N ILE A 46 2.06 -5.73 -1.47
CA ILE A 46 3.53 -5.69 -1.41
C ILE A 46 4.04 -5.86 0.04
N GLY A 47 5.03 -6.74 0.19
CA GLY A 47 5.98 -6.72 1.29
C GLY A 47 5.47 -7.21 2.65
N HIS A 48 4.17 -7.45 2.81
CA HIS A 48 3.61 -7.90 4.09
C HIS A 48 4.03 -9.34 4.43
N PRO A 49 4.30 -9.63 5.72
CA PRO A 49 4.72 -10.97 6.12
C PRO A 49 3.57 -11.97 6.01
N SER A 50 3.92 -13.25 5.81
CA SER A 50 2.94 -14.35 5.77
C SER A 50 2.44 -14.76 7.16
N SER A 51 3.13 -14.35 8.23
CA SER A 51 2.75 -14.60 9.62
C SER A 51 3.36 -13.54 10.55
N GLY A 52 2.79 -13.40 11.75
CA GLY A 52 3.26 -12.46 12.76
C GLY A 52 2.75 -11.02 12.55
N PRO A 53 3.41 -10.02 13.14
CA PRO A 53 2.98 -8.63 13.06
C PRO A 53 2.75 -8.19 11.61
N PHE A 54 1.60 -7.57 11.36
CA PHE A 54 1.15 -7.10 10.04
C PHE A 54 0.80 -8.20 9.02
N SER A 55 0.81 -9.49 9.36
CA SER A 55 0.30 -10.50 8.42
C SER A 55 -1.22 -10.41 8.29
N ALA A 56 -1.75 -10.50 7.07
CA ALA A 56 -3.19 -10.58 6.85
C ALA A 56 -3.76 -11.87 7.45
N VAL A 57 -4.86 -11.77 8.20
CA VAL A 57 -5.53 -12.89 8.85
C VAL A 57 -7.02 -12.88 8.55
N ASN A 58 -7.66 -14.07 8.58
CA ASN A 58 -9.09 -14.23 8.36
C ASN A 58 -9.60 -13.63 7.02
N THR A 59 -8.75 -13.62 5.98
CA THR A 59 -9.02 -12.95 4.70
C THR A 59 -10.29 -13.41 4.02
N SER A 60 -10.63 -14.70 4.14
CA SER A 60 -11.87 -15.28 3.59
C SER A 60 -13.15 -14.79 4.25
N GLY A 61 -13.08 -14.11 5.41
CA GLY A 61 -14.24 -13.57 6.12
C GLY A 61 -14.39 -12.05 6.00
N TRP A 62 -13.47 -11.35 5.35
CA TRP A 62 -13.47 -9.88 5.34
C TRP A 62 -14.71 -9.27 4.67
N ASP A 63 -15.21 -9.90 3.60
CA ASP A 63 -16.39 -9.47 2.84
C ASP A 63 -17.72 -9.72 3.56
N THR A 64 -17.76 -10.63 4.53
CA THR A 64 -18.98 -11.03 5.25
C THR A 64 -19.01 -10.55 6.70
N ALA A 65 -17.87 -10.10 7.22
CA ALA A 65 -17.79 -9.67 8.61
C ALA A 65 -18.47 -8.31 8.86
N THR A 66 -18.94 -8.09 10.09
CA THR A 66 -19.88 -6.99 10.45
C THR A 66 -19.38 -5.99 11.51
N TRP A 67 -18.12 -6.10 11.93
CA TRP A 67 -17.34 -5.06 12.61
C TRP A 67 -17.59 -3.61 12.13
N PRO A 68 -17.58 -2.65 13.07
CA PRO A 68 -17.73 -1.21 12.79
C PRO A 68 -16.65 -0.64 11.87
N GLN A 69 -16.95 0.53 11.29
CA GLN A 69 -16.00 1.33 10.50
C GLN A 69 -14.92 1.97 11.39
N GLY A 70 -13.78 2.28 10.79
CA GLY A 70 -12.58 2.75 11.46
C GLY A 70 -11.60 1.62 11.77
N ALA A 71 -10.53 1.99 12.49
CA ALA A 71 -9.53 1.04 12.99
C ALA A 71 -9.76 0.73 14.47
N SER A 72 -9.80 -0.55 14.82
CA SER A 72 -10.04 -1.03 16.18
C SER A 72 -9.17 -2.25 16.49
N PHE A 73 -8.56 -2.26 17.66
CA PHE A 73 -7.85 -3.44 18.15
C PHE A 73 -8.84 -4.44 18.75
N VAL A 74 -8.67 -5.73 18.45
CA VAL A 74 -9.57 -6.80 18.94
C VAL A 74 -9.53 -6.94 20.46
N SER A 75 -8.34 -6.83 21.06
CA SER A 75 -8.14 -7.01 22.50
C SER A 75 -7.12 -6.03 23.07
N GLY A 76 -7.06 -4.81 22.53
CA GLY A 76 -6.10 -3.77 22.90
C GLY A 76 -4.87 -3.71 22.00
N GLU A 77 -4.05 -2.67 22.17
CA GLU A 77 -2.89 -2.42 21.31
C GLU A 77 -1.92 -3.62 21.28
N GLY A 78 -1.35 -3.92 20.11
CA GLY A 78 -0.52 -5.11 19.92
C GLY A 78 -1.29 -6.38 19.57
N SER A 79 -2.63 -6.37 19.61
CA SER A 79 -3.49 -7.44 19.11
C SER A 79 -3.78 -7.30 17.61
N ASN A 80 -4.71 -8.11 17.09
CA ASN A 80 -5.16 -7.92 15.72
C ASN A 80 -5.80 -6.55 15.53
N LEU A 81 -5.40 -5.84 14.48
CA LEU A 81 -6.03 -4.61 14.06
C LEU A 81 -7.09 -4.91 13.02
N ARG A 82 -8.28 -4.43 13.31
CA ARG A 82 -9.44 -4.47 12.44
C ARG A 82 -9.65 -3.07 11.84
N VAL A 83 -9.37 -2.90 10.55
CA VAL A 83 -9.73 -1.71 9.74
C VAL A 83 -10.94 -1.95 8.81
N ALA A 84 -11.90 -1.02 8.81
CA ALA A 84 -13.04 -1.03 7.89
C ALA A 84 -13.41 0.39 7.40
N VAL A 85 -13.70 0.56 6.10
CA VAL A 85 -14.04 1.87 5.51
C VAL A 85 -15.12 1.77 4.44
N TYR A 86 -16.12 2.66 4.48
CA TYR A 86 -17.17 2.70 3.46
C TYR A 86 -16.66 3.32 2.15
N ALA A 87 -16.86 2.62 1.03
CA ALA A 87 -16.59 3.14 -0.32
C ALA A 87 -17.43 2.38 -1.35
N ALA A 88 -18.72 2.70 -1.44
CA ALA A 88 -19.68 1.91 -2.23
C ALA A 88 -19.37 1.84 -3.74
N HIS A 89 -18.79 2.90 -4.31
CA HIS A 89 -18.44 2.98 -5.74
C HIS A 89 -16.99 2.58 -6.03
N ALA A 90 -16.20 2.24 -5.01
CA ALA A 90 -14.83 1.79 -5.25
C ALA A 90 -14.84 0.43 -5.94
N THR A 91 -13.87 0.20 -6.81
CA THR A 91 -13.62 -1.08 -7.47
C THR A 91 -12.43 -1.82 -6.83
N ARG A 92 -11.59 -1.11 -6.07
CA ARG A 92 -10.51 -1.66 -5.26
C ARG A 92 -10.19 -0.66 -4.14
N VAL A 93 -9.94 -1.14 -2.94
CA VAL A 93 -9.36 -0.35 -1.85
C VAL A 93 -8.14 -1.09 -1.31
N LEU A 94 -7.03 -0.38 -1.20
CA LEU A 94 -5.86 -0.85 -0.47
C LEU A 94 -5.82 -0.19 0.90
N LEU A 95 -5.56 -0.98 1.93
CA LEU A 95 -5.05 -0.52 3.22
C LEU A 95 -3.52 -0.44 3.11
N GLU A 96 -2.92 0.70 3.45
CA GLU A 96 -1.48 0.89 3.44
C GLU A 96 -0.96 1.16 4.85
N ILE A 97 0.20 0.60 5.19
CA ILE A 97 0.90 0.78 6.47
C ILE A 97 2.20 1.55 6.23
N TYR A 98 2.50 2.51 7.11
CA TYR A 98 3.63 3.42 6.96
C TYR A 98 4.58 3.37 8.16
N ALA A 99 5.89 3.41 7.87
CA ALA A 99 6.92 3.49 8.89
C ALA A 99 7.10 4.90 9.48
N SER A 100 6.71 5.95 8.75
CA SER A 100 6.83 7.35 9.18
C SER A 100 5.63 8.19 8.73
N ALA A 101 5.40 9.30 9.45
CA ALA A 101 4.32 10.23 9.13
C ALA A 101 4.53 10.90 7.75
N THR A 102 5.77 11.28 7.45
CA THR A 102 6.18 11.96 6.22
C THR A 102 7.48 11.36 5.66
N GLY A 103 7.71 11.54 4.36
CA GLY A 103 8.96 11.21 3.67
C GLY A 103 9.14 9.74 3.29
N ALA A 104 8.22 8.85 3.67
CA ALA A 104 8.29 7.43 3.32
C ALA A 104 7.07 6.95 2.53
N SER A 105 7.30 6.08 1.56
CA SER A 105 6.26 5.29 0.91
C SER A 105 5.66 4.26 1.88
N ALA A 106 4.53 3.67 1.50
CA ALA A 106 3.94 2.57 2.26
C ALA A 106 4.94 1.42 2.40
N GLN A 107 5.08 0.91 3.63
CA GLN A 107 5.86 -0.28 3.95
C GLN A 107 5.13 -1.55 3.51
N TYR A 108 3.80 -1.58 3.70
CA TYR A 108 2.92 -2.69 3.33
C TYR A 108 1.63 -2.18 2.71
N ASP A 109 1.04 -2.96 1.82
CA ASP A 109 -0.31 -2.73 1.30
C ASP A 109 -1.13 -4.03 1.26
N TYR A 110 -2.45 -3.91 1.47
CA TYR A 110 -3.37 -5.04 1.54
C TYR A 110 -4.63 -4.73 0.73
N ALA A 111 -4.98 -5.63 -0.20
CA ALA A 111 -6.26 -5.54 -0.89
C ALA A 111 -7.40 -5.87 0.08
N MET A 112 -8.19 -4.86 0.43
CA MET A 112 -9.35 -5.04 1.30
C MET A 112 -10.45 -5.80 0.56
N ALA A 113 -11.33 -6.49 1.29
CA ALA A 113 -12.49 -7.14 0.68
C ALA A 113 -13.75 -6.28 0.87
N ARG A 114 -14.55 -6.15 -0.19
CA ARG A 114 -15.80 -5.37 -0.18
C ARG A 114 -16.96 -6.21 0.28
N GLY A 115 -17.62 -5.79 1.36
CA GLY A 115 -18.88 -6.39 1.79
C GLY A 115 -20.09 -5.94 0.96
N ALA A 116 -21.21 -6.66 1.13
CA ALA A 116 -22.48 -6.33 0.49
C ALA A 116 -23.01 -4.94 0.91
N ASP A 117 -22.61 -4.47 2.08
CA ASP A 117 -22.90 -3.14 2.65
C ASP A 117 -22.03 -2.02 2.08
N GLY A 118 -21.12 -2.31 1.15
CA GLY A 118 -20.20 -1.34 0.55
C GLY A 118 -19.05 -0.92 1.46
N ILE A 119 -18.84 -1.62 2.59
CA ILE A 119 -17.72 -1.42 3.49
C ILE A 119 -16.59 -2.37 3.12
N TRP A 120 -15.40 -1.83 2.97
CA TRP A 120 -14.16 -2.55 2.69
C TRP A 120 -13.45 -2.88 3.98
N ARG A 121 -12.99 -4.12 4.14
CA ARG A 121 -12.46 -4.61 5.42
C ARG A 121 -11.15 -5.37 5.27
N ALA A 122 -10.28 -5.24 6.26
CA ALA A 122 -9.00 -5.97 6.38
C ALA A 122 -8.56 -6.13 7.84
N GLU A 123 -8.13 -7.34 8.21
CA GLU A 123 -7.67 -7.69 9.56
C GLU A 123 -6.19 -8.08 9.51
N LEU A 124 -5.37 -7.41 10.32
CA LEU A 124 -3.94 -7.62 10.38
C LEU A 124 -3.54 -8.16 11.76
N ALA A 125 -2.68 -9.15 11.80
CA ALA A 125 -2.23 -9.76 13.05
C ALA A 125 -1.23 -8.88 13.82
N SER A 126 -1.34 -8.93 15.15
CA SER A 126 -0.34 -8.41 16.10
C SER A 126 0.21 -7.02 15.74
N VAL A 127 -0.67 -6.08 15.43
CA VAL A 127 -0.28 -4.75 14.95
C VAL A 127 0.20 -3.90 16.14
N PRO A 128 1.40 -3.31 16.09
CA PRO A 128 1.89 -2.43 17.16
C PRO A 128 0.98 -1.23 17.40
N ALA A 129 0.96 -0.75 18.65
CA ALA A 129 0.37 0.53 19.02
C ALA A 129 0.84 1.65 18.08
N LYS A 130 -0.05 2.60 17.80
CA LYS A 130 0.24 3.81 17.01
C LYS A 130 0.72 3.54 15.59
N THR A 131 0.39 2.37 15.04
CA THR A 131 0.65 2.05 13.63
C THR A 131 0.00 3.09 12.73
N LEU A 132 0.76 3.58 11.77
CA LEU A 132 0.30 4.57 10.81
C LEU A 132 -0.32 3.88 9.61
N TYR A 133 -1.55 4.24 9.28
CA TYR A 133 -2.25 3.66 8.14
C TYR A 133 -2.99 4.70 7.31
N ALA A 134 -3.28 4.34 6.07
CA ALA A 134 -4.08 5.13 5.15
C ALA A 134 -4.67 4.22 4.06
N PHE A 135 -5.40 4.80 3.10
CA PHE A 135 -6.01 4.07 2.00
C PHE A 135 -5.60 4.61 0.64
N ARG A 136 -5.64 3.73 -0.37
CA ARG A 136 -5.79 4.11 -1.78
C ARG A 136 -7.04 3.48 -2.33
N ALA A 137 -7.75 4.19 -3.20
CA ALA A 137 -8.98 3.69 -3.79
C ALA A 137 -9.02 3.94 -5.30
N TRP A 138 -9.54 2.93 -6.00
CA TRP A 138 -9.86 2.96 -7.43
C TRP A 138 -11.38 2.93 -7.58
N GLY A 139 -11.86 3.43 -8.71
CA GLY A 139 -13.28 3.34 -9.07
C GLY A 139 -13.49 3.54 -10.56
N PRO A 140 -14.75 3.71 -11.02
CA PRO A 140 -15.08 3.69 -12.44
C PRO A 140 -14.33 4.73 -13.29
N ASN A 141 -14.02 5.91 -12.73
CA ASN A 141 -13.28 6.97 -13.42
C ASN A 141 -11.75 6.72 -13.49
N TRP A 142 -11.25 5.79 -12.68
CA TRP A 142 -9.86 5.35 -12.68
C TRP A 142 -9.75 3.88 -12.20
N PRO A 143 -10.09 2.89 -13.05
CA PRO A 143 -10.06 1.49 -12.66
C PRO A 143 -8.65 1.00 -12.32
N PHE A 144 -8.56 -0.07 -11.54
CA PHE A 144 -7.28 -0.69 -11.22
C PHE A 144 -6.65 -1.26 -12.49
N ALA A 145 -5.53 -0.66 -12.91
CA ALA A 145 -4.65 -1.23 -13.91
C ALA A 145 -3.52 -1.95 -13.19
N ALA A 146 -3.22 -3.16 -13.62
CA ALA A 146 -2.15 -3.93 -13.02
C ALA A 146 -0.83 -3.09 -13.10
N SER A 147 -0.49 -2.50 -14.24
CA SER A 147 0.76 -1.73 -14.41
C SER A 147 0.88 -0.46 -13.60
N TRP A 148 -0.20 -0.05 -12.94
CA TRP A 148 -0.18 1.11 -12.07
C TRP A 148 0.93 0.98 -11.03
N THR A 149 1.67 2.07 -10.85
CA THR A 149 2.55 2.34 -9.71
C THR A 149 2.20 3.72 -9.15
N PRO A 150 2.55 4.03 -7.88
CA PRO A 150 2.28 5.34 -7.30
C PRO A 150 2.82 6.47 -8.19
N GLY A 151 1.91 7.36 -8.59
CA GLY A 151 2.18 8.49 -9.47
C GLY A 151 2.03 8.21 -10.97
N SER A 152 1.73 6.97 -11.37
CA SER A 152 1.48 6.63 -12.77
C SER A 152 0.06 7.02 -13.22
N PRO A 153 -0.16 7.22 -14.54
CA PRO A 153 -1.49 7.47 -15.11
C PRO A 153 -2.28 6.18 -15.39
N ASP A 154 -1.73 5.01 -15.10
CA ASP A 154 -2.28 3.75 -15.59
C ASP A 154 -3.68 3.49 -15.02
N GLY A 155 -4.62 3.15 -15.92
CA GLY A 155 -6.03 3.00 -15.61
C GLY A 155 -6.81 4.31 -15.55
N PHE A 156 -6.19 5.48 -15.76
CA PHE A 156 -6.91 6.75 -15.78
C PHE A 156 -7.89 6.81 -16.94
N VAL A 157 -9.13 7.24 -16.67
CA VAL A 157 -10.14 7.53 -17.70
C VAL A 157 -10.50 9.01 -17.68
N THR A 158 -10.92 9.51 -16.50
CA THR A 158 -11.31 10.92 -16.30
C THR A 158 -11.14 11.30 -14.82
N ASP A 159 -10.91 12.60 -14.54
CA ASP A 159 -10.86 13.08 -13.15
C ASP A 159 -12.25 13.02 -12.47
N VAL A 160 -13.31 13.17 -13.26
CA VAL A 160 -14.71 13.05 -12.82
C VAL A 160 -15.52 12.37 -13.91
N ASP A 161 -16.22 11.29 -13.57
CA ASP A 161 -17.14 10.63 -14.49
C ASP A 161 -18.55 11.23 -14.42
N ALA A 162 -19.46 10.73 -15.27
CA ALA A 162 -20.84 11.20 -15.34
C ALA A 162 -21.65 10.97 -14.05
N SER A 163 -21.20 10.03 -13.19
CA SER A 163 -21.81 9.74 -11.89
C SER A 163 -21.19 10.56 -10.76
N GLY A 164 -20.20 11.41 -11.06
CA GLY A 164 -19.50 12.25 -10.08
C GLY A 164 -18.38 11.54 -9.32
N ASN A 165 -17.98 10.32 -9.72
CA ASN A 165 -16.86 9.63 -9.09
C ASN A 165 -15.54 10.35 -9.38
N ARG A 166 -14.70 10.49 -8.36
CA ARG A 166 -13.43 11.24 -8.41
C ARG A 166 -12.25 10.45 -7.84
N TYR A 167 -12.25 9.13 -8.05
CA TYR A 167 -11.19 8.27 -7.57
C TYR A 167 -9.86 8.65 -8.22
N ASN A 168 -8.81 8.72 -7.40
CA ASN A 168 -7.45 8.90 -7.87
C ASN A 168 -6.52 8.10 -6.94
N PRO A 169 -6.01 6.94 -7.38
CA PRO A 169 -5.18 6.09 -6.55
C PRO A 169 -3.81 6.70 -6.22
N ASN A 170 -3.37 7.74 -6.94
CA ASN A 170 -2.16 8.49 -6.59
C ASN A 170 -2.35 9.34 -5.33
N LYS A 171 -3.60 9.52 -4.86
CA LYS A 171 -3.92 10.28 -3.65
C LYS A 171 -4.19 9.32 -2.51
N VAL A 172 -3.33 9.37 -1.51
CA VAL A 172 -3.51 8.66 -0.25
C VAL A 172 -4.59 9.35 0.57
N LEU A 173 -5.57 8.55 0.97
CA LEU A 173 -6.78 8.95 1.67
C LEU A 173 -6.63 8.59 3.14
N ALA A 174 -7.03 9.51 4.01
CA ALA A 174 -7.11 9.21 5.42
C ALA A 174 -8.45 8.58 5.76
N ASP A 175 -8.45 7.78 6.83
CA ASP A 175 -9.67 7.22 7.38
C ASP A 175 -10.57 8.32 7.94
N PRO A 176 -11.81 8.47 7.43
CA PRO A 176 -12.78 9.41 8.00
C PRO A 176 -13.18 9.08 9.45
N TYR A 177 -12.89 7.87 9.94
CA TYR A 177 -13.15 7.41 11.29
C TYR A 177 -11.88 7.40 12.18
N ALA A 178 -10.75 7.93 11.69
CA ALA A 178 -9.54 8.01 12.50
C ALA A 178 -9.75 8.86 13.76
N HIS A 179 -9.38 8.33 14.92
CA HIS A 179 -9.39 9.08 16.18
C HIS A 179 -8.22 10.06 16.29
N GLU A 180 -7.11 9.79 15.59
CA GLU A 180 -5.92 10.64 15.57
C GLU A 180 -5.25 10.63 14.19
N ARG A 181 -4.61 11.75 13.85
CA ARG A 181 -3.86 11.94 12.62
C ARG A 181 -2.47 12.47 12.91
N THR A 182 -1.51 12.10 12.07
CA THR A 182 -0.10 12.46 12.31
C THR A 182 0.23 13.93 12.10
N HIS A 183 -0.44 14.61 11.16
CA HIS A 183 -0.22 16.02 10.84
C HIS A 183 -1.38 16.58 9.99
N ASP A 184 -1.31 17.88 9.67
CA ASP A 184 -2.20 18.54 8.73
C ASP A 184 -1.69 18.46 7.29
N LYS A 185 -2.53 18.79 6.31
CA LYS A 185 -2.17 18.81 4.88
C LYS A 185 -1.02 19.78 4.57
N THR A 186 -0.80 20.78 5.41
CA THR A 186 0.38 21.63 5.34
C THR A 186 1.20 21.39 6.58
N SER A 187 2.47 21.00 6.40
CA SER A 187 3.38 20.72 7.50
C SER A 187 4.76 21.31 7.23
N PRO A 188 5.57 21.58 8.27
CA PRO A 188 6.95 22.03 8.09
C PRO A 188 7.77 21.09 7.20
N ALA A 189 7.57 19.77 7.31
CA ALA A 189 8.27 18.78 6.49
C ALA A 189 7.89 18.87 5.00
N LEU A 190 6.61 19.10 4.69
CA LEU A 190 6.15 19.31 3.31
C LEU A 190 6.80 20.56 2.70
N LEU A 191 6.77 21.67 3.45
CA LEU A 191 7.34 22.94 3.00
C LEU A 191 8.86 22.86 2.84
N ALA A 192 9.55 22.18 3.75
CA ALA A 192 11.00 21.94 3.66
C ALA A 192 11.38 21.08 2.44
N ALA A 193 10.47 20.24 1.95
CA ALA A 193 10.65 19.49 0.71
C ALA A 193 10.36 20.31 -0.56
N GLY A 194 10.03 21.60 -0.42
CA GLY A 194 9.69 22.48 -1.55
C GLY A 194 8.32 22.16 -2.16
N LEU A 195 7.44 21.52 -1.40
CA LEU A 195 6.09 21.15 -1.81
C LEU A 195 5.06 22.01 -1.08
N ASP A 196 3.83 22.02 -1.59
CA ASP A 196 2.71 22.78 -1.04
C ASP A 196 1.39 22.01 -1.19
N GLY A 197 0.26 22.67 -0.88
CA GLY A 197 -1.07 22.08 -1.01
C GLY A 197 -1.42 21.58 -2.43
N GLY A 198 -0.66 21.98 -3.44
CA GLY A 198 -0.79 21.51 -4.81
C GLY A 198 -0.61 20.00 -4.95
N ILE A 199 0.09 19.31 -4.05
CA ILE A 199 0.23 17.84 -4.13
C ILE A 199 -1.13 17.11 -4.09
N TYR A 200 -2.14 17.70 -3.43
CA TYR A 200 -3.45 17.07 -3.23
C TYR A 200 -4.44 17.36 -4.37
N GLY A 201 -4.08 18.24 -5.31
CA GLY A 201 -4.95 18.53 -6.43
C GLY A 201 -5.11 17.35 -7.39
N THR A 202 -6.22 17.33 -8.09
CA THR A 202 -6.46 16.47 -9.25
C THR A 202 -6.40 17.30 -10.52
N GLY A 203 -6.77 16.75 -11.69
CA GLY A 203 -6.76 17.51 -12.92
C GLY A 203 -5.41 17.53 -13.64
N GLY A 204 -5.44 18.15 -14.82
CA GLY A 204 -4.34 18.17 -15.78
C GLY A 204 -3.38 19.35 -15.62
N ALA A 205 -3.62 20.25 -14.66
CA ALA A 205 -2.74 21.38 -14.41
C ALA A 205 -1.32 20.90 -14.07
N THR A 206 -0.31 21.58 -14.62
CA THR A 206 1.09 21.20 -14.38
C THR A 206 1.51 21.58 -12.97
N TYR A 207 2.05 20.60 -12.24
CA TYR A 207 2.63 20.74 -10.92
C TYR A 207 3.96 19.97 -10.89
N HIS A 208 5.07 20.67 -10.63
CA HIS A 208 6.43 20.10 -10.67
C HIS A 208 6.73 19.27 -11.93
N GLY A 209 6.28 19.75 -13.10
CA GLY A 209 6.59 19.15 -14.41
C GLY A 209 5.67 18.01 -14.85
N ALA A 210 4.68 17.60 -14.04
CA ALA A 210 3.69 16.59 -14.40
C ALA A 210 2.26 17.09 -14.15
N ALA A 211 1.25 16.38 -14.66
CA ALA A 211 -0.14 16.68 -14.32
C ALA A 211 -0.38 16.43 -12.83
N GLN A 212 -1.06 17.35 -12.15
CA GLN A 212 -1.28 17.32 -10.70
C GLN A 212 -1.94 16.01 -10.21
N ARG A 213 -2.84 15.43 -11.02
CA ARG A 213 -3.45 14.10 -10.76
C ARG A 213 -2.44 12.96 -10.60
N LEU A 214 -1.23 13.11 -11.15
CA LEU A 214 -0.15 12.11 -11.14
C LEU A 214 0.80 12.29 -9.95
N PHE A 215 0.65 13.33 -9.14
CA PHE A 215 1.48 13.45 -7.95
C PHE A 215 1.10 12.39 -6.91
N ASP A 216 2.04 11.52 -6.54
CA ASP A 216 1.85 10.56 -5.45
C ASP A 216 1.93 11.26 -4.09
N THR A 217 0.84 11.23 -3.34
CA THR A 217 0.82 11.83 -2.00
C THR A 217 1.22 10.86 -0.90
N GLY A 218 1.59 9.62 -1.20
CA GLY A 218 1.96 8.61 -0.18
C GLY A 218 2.96 9.13 0.87
N PRO A 219 4.11 9.69 0.46
CA PRO A 219 5.08 10.25 1.40
C PRO A 219 4.61 11.47 2.19
N TRP A 220 3.50 12.12 1.83
CA TRP A 220 3.17 13.47 2.33
C TRP A 220 1.74 13.64 2.84
N ALA A 221 0.82 12.74 2.52
CA ALA A 221 -0.54 12.79 3.02
C ALA A 221 -0.56 12.45 4.51
N PRO A 222 -1.40 13.09 5.34
CA PRO A 222 -1.43 12.72 6.74
C PRO A 222 -2.04 11.35 6.94
N LYS A 223 -1.41 10.56 7.80
CA LYS A 223 -1.78 9.18 8.10
C LYS A 223 -2.71 9.14 9.31
N ALA A 224 -3.62 8.18 9.32
CA ALA A 224 -4.38 7.84 10.52
C ALA A 224 -3.48 7.05 11.48
N VAL A 225 -3.74 7.17 12.78
CA VAL A 225 -3.02 6.46 13.84
C VAL A 225 -3.94 5.41 14.44
N ALA A 226 -3.52 4.14 14.42
CA ALA A 226 -4.24 3.06 15.10
C ALA A 226 -3.94 3.10 16.59
N LEU A 227 -4.97 3.34 17.40
CA LEU A 227 -4.86 3.45 18.86
C LEU A 227 -6.04 2.77 19.55
N ALA A 228 -5.84 2.38 20.80
CA ALA A 228 -6.94 2.02 21.70
C ALA A 228 -6.79 2.85 22.98
N ASP A 229 -7.75 3.74 23.23
CA ASP A 229 -7.80 4.52 24.46
C ASP A 229 -9.04 4.14 25.28
N ALA A 230 -8.79 3.66 26.49
CA ALA A 230 -9.82 3.31 27.48
C ALA A 230 -9.72 4.20 28.73
N THR A 231 -9.04 5.34 28.64
CA THR A 231 -8.86 6.28 29.74
C THR A 231 -10.22 6.81 30.22
N SER A 232 -10.47 6.70 31.52
CA SER A 232 -11.69 7.23 32.13
C SER A 232 -11.73 8.76 32.03
N THR A 233 -12.88 9.30 31.63
CA THR A 233 -13.16 10.75 31.64
C THR A 233 -13.81 11.20 32.96
N GLY A 234 -13.88 10.33 33.96
CA GLY A 234 -14.52 10.60 35.25
C GLY A 234 -16.04 10.52 35.18
N THR A 235 -16.71 11.13 36.17
CA THR A 235 -18.18 11.16 36.24
C THR A 235 -18.68 12.43 35.59
N ARG A 236 -19.56 12.31 34.58
CA ARG A 236 -20.19 13.46 33.92
C ARG A 236 -21.04 14.24 34.94
N PRO A 237 -20.87 15.58 35.05
CA PRO A 237 -21.74 16.40 35.90
C PRO A 237 -23.21 16.28 35.51
N ALA A 238 -24.08 16.09 36.50
CA ALA A 238 -25.54 16.01 36.33
C ALA A 238 -26.23 17.34 36.70
N ILE A 239 -25.71 18.46 36.18
CA ILE A 239 -26.26 19.81 36.41
C ILE A 239 -27.30 20.07 35.32
N ALA A 240 -28.51 20.51 35.69
CA ALA A 240 -29.51 20.88 34.69
C ALA A 240 -29.03 22.10 33.90
N ALA A 241 -29.32 22.16 32.60
CA ALA A 241 -28.80 23.23 31.73
C ALA A 241 -29.16 24.65 32.22
N ARG A 242 -30.32 24.82 32.85
CA ARG A 242 -30.75 26.10 33.44
C ARG A 242 -29.92 26.55 34.66
N ASP A 243 -29.27 25.60 35.32
CA ASP A 243 -28.47 25.80 36.53
C ASP A 243 -26.97 25.84 36.20
N ALA A 244 -26.60 25.66 34.92
CA ALA A 244 -25.23 25.77 34.44
C ALA A 244 -24.87 27.23 34.09
N VAL A 245 -23.63 27.64 34.39
CA VAL A 245 -23.02 28.89 33.93
C VAL A 245 -21.80 28.52 33.10
N VAL A 246 -21.71 29.07 31.89
CA VAL A 246 -20.62 28.80 30.91
C VAL A 246 -19.69 29.98 30.83
#